data_AF-Q4V9N8-F1
#
_entry.id   AF-Q4V9N8-F1
#
_cell.length_a   1.000
_cell.length_b   1.000
_cell.length_c   1.000
_cell.angle_alpha   90.00
_cell.angle_beta   90.00
_cell.angle_gamma   90.00
#
_symmetry.space_group_name_H-M   'P 1'
#
loop_
_entity.id
_entity.type
_entity.pdbx_description
1 polymer ?
#
loop_
_entity_poly.entity_id
_entity_poly.type
_entity_poly.pdbx_seq_one_letter_code
_entity_poly.pdbx_strand_id
1 'polypeptide(L)'
;MLYIELIRLWDEAVKAIDIRDWQGALSKLNQITDHNCRTMFVVASTHIALGQVDLAIKALDRVIAKDSCLAVGFFQRSAVHMMANRLEEALSDCIWAQKYMRENPVIDYKQLGLRYKLYSWQVLYNAAAVHSRLQQWDKARDILLAASQERGAGRSNLIDTALEAISRKDVLEPLLLPEGEVFRSRKLEVDQLKPRDFLGEAKVIQIFTLYCSFNACSSAEFEYWININVQNQLLQTIYDKKGNAPSKGVSMFCPSALCTFVFSNYLKI
;
A
#
# COMPACT_ATOMS: atom_id res chain seq x y z
N MET A 1 6.16 -2.10 12.86
CA MET A 1 6.19 -3.13 11.78
C MET A 1 7.40 -2.92 10.85
N LEU A 2 7.97 -3.97 10.24
CA LEU A 2 9.05 -3.78 9.26
C LEU A 2 8.49 -3.17 7.96
N TYR A 3 9.25 -2.28 7.31
CA TYR A 3 8.80 -1.63 6.08
C TYR A 3 8.47 -2.62 4.96
N ILE A 4 9.24 -3.71 4.85
CA ILE A 4 9.02 -4.78 3.86
C ILE A 4 7.66 -5.46 4.10
N GLU A 5 7.30 -5.72 5.36
CA GLU A 5 6.01 -6.32 5.73
C GLU A 5 4.85 -5.38 5.41
N LEU A 6 5.01 -4.07 5.67
CA LEU A 6 4.04 -3.04 5.29
C LEU A 6 3.75 -3.07 3.79
N ILE A 7 4.80 -3.03 2.96
CA ILE A 7 4.63 -3.02 1.49
C ILE A 7 4.01 -4.33 1.02
N ARG A 8 4.38 -5.48 1.60
CA ARG A 8 3.79 -6.78 1.28
C ARG A 8 2.29 -6.81 1.61
N LEU A 9 1.91 -6.44 2.84
CA LEU A 9 0.50 -6.44 3.25
C LEU A 9 -0.33 -5.45 2.43
N TRP A 10 0.23 -4.28 2.10
CA TRP A 10 -0.43 -3.30 1.25
C TRP A 10 -0.63 -3.84 -0.18
N ASP A 11 0.38 -4.47 -0.78
CA ASP A 11 0.27 -5.08 -2.11
C ASP A 11 -0.75 -6.24 -2.12
N GLU A 12 -0.73 -7.10 -1.10
CA GLU A 12 -1.73 -8.18 -0.93
C GLU A 12 -3.15 -7.61 -0.80
N ALA A 13 -3.35 -6.53 -0.03
CA ALA A 13 -4.64 -5.88 0.10
C ALA A 13 -5.14 -5.27 -1.21
N VAL A 14 -4.26 -4.62 -1.97
CA VAL A 14 -4.61 -4.03 -3.27
C VAL A 14 -4.98 -5.12 -4.28
N LYS A 15 -4.28 -6.26 -4.28
CA LYS A 15 -4.65 -7.42 -5.11
C LYS A 15 -6.01 -8.00 -4.74
N ALA A 16 -6.34 -8.04 -3.45
CA ALA A 16 -7.67 -8.46 -3.00
C ALA A 16 -8.76 -7.47 -3.47
N ILE A 17 -8.49 -6.17 -3.46
CA ILE A 17 -9.37 -5.14 -4.03
C ILE A 17 -9.58 -5.34 -5.54
N ASP A 18 -8.53 -5.67 -6.29
CA ASP A 18 -8.61 -5.89 -7.74
C ASP A 18 -9.57 -7.02 -8.12
N ILE A 19 -9.68 -8.06 -7.27
CA ILE A 19 -10.62 -9.18 -7.44
C ILE A 19 -11.95 -8.96 -6.69
N ARG A 20 -12.17 -7.76 -6.12
CA ARG A 20 -13.35 -7.38 -5.32
C ARG A 20 -13.55 -8.21 -4.04
N ASP A 21 -12.48 -8.78 -3.50
CA ASP A 21 -12.47 -9.41 -2.18
C ASP A 21 -12.24 -8.35 -1.09
N TRP A 22 -13.31 -7.62 -0.75
CA TRP A 22 -13.27 -6.50 0.20
C TRP A 22 -12.93 -6.94 1.62
N GLN A 23 -13.45 -8.09 2.06
CA GLN A 23 -13.17 -8.66 3.37
C GLN A 23 -11.71 -9.13 3.47
N GLY A 24 -11.20 -9.81 2.43
CA GLY A 24 -9.79 -10.20 2.34
C GLY A 24 -8.86 -9.00 2.35
N ALA A 25 -9.20 -7.95 1.59
CA ALA A 25 -8.45 -6.69 1.61
C ALA A 25 -8.39 -6.06 3.01
N LEU A 26 -9.53 -5.96 3.70
CA LEU A 26 -9.59 -5.40 5.05
C LEU A 26 -8.81 -6.25 6.06
N SER A 27 -8.85 -7.57 5.94
CA SER A 27 -8.06 -8.49 6.77
C SER A 27 -6.55 -8.25 6.64
N LYS A 28 -6.06 -8.00 5.42
CA LYS A 28 -4.65 -7.64 5.16
C LYS A 28 -4.31 -6.25 5.67
N LEU A 29 -5.19 -5.28 5.47
CA LEU A 29 -4.98 -3.91 5.93
C LEU A 29 -4.95 -3.81 7.45
N ASN A 30 -5.81 -4.54 8.16
CA ASN A 30 -5.86 -4.54 9.63
C ASN A 30 -4.62 -5.14 10.29
N GLN A 31 -3.81 -5.90 9.55
CA GLN A 31 -2.52 -6.39 10.04
C GLN A 31 -1.47 -5.27 10.07
N ILE A 32 -1.67 -4.18 9.33
CA ILE A 32 -0.75 -3.03 9.30
C ILE A 32 -0.92 -2.22 10.59
N THR A 33 0.12 -2.21 11.44
CA THR A 33 0.09 -1.42 12.69
C THR A 33 0.31 0.07 12.43
N ASP A 34 1.25 0.40 11.54
CA ASP A 34 1.74 1.77 11.31
C ASP A 34 1.28 2.29 9.94
N HIS A 35 -0.01 2.53 9.78
CA HIS A 35 -0.51 3.03 8.50
C HIS A 35 0.02 4.44 8.17
N ASN A 36 0.34 4.65 6.90
CA ASN A 36 0.54 5.98 6.33
C ASN A 36 -0.80 6.51 5.76
N CYS A 37 -0.82 7.75 5.26
CA CYS A 37 -2.04 8.34 4.69
C CYS A 37 -2.61 7.50 3.52
N ARG A 38 -1.75 6.92 2.69
CA ARG A 38 -2.15 6.13 1.51
C ARG A 38 -2.77 4.79 1.89
N THR A 39 -2.19 4.05 2.83
CA THR A 39 -2.78 2.79 3.30
C THR A 39 -4.06 3.02 4.09
N MET A 40 -4.16 4.12 4.86
CA MET A 40 -5.43 4.51 5.48
C MET A 40 -6.51 4.88 4.45
N PHE A 41 -6.13 5.52 3.34
CA PHE A 41 -7.08 5.83 2.25
C PHE A 41 -7.60 4.55 1.59
N VAL A 42 -6.76 3.52 1.47
CA VAL A 42 -7.19 2.20 0.98
C VAL A 42 -8.21 1.59 1.96
N VAL A 43 -7.96 1.63 3.28
CA VAL A 43 -8.92 1.18 4.30
C VAL A 43 -10.27 1.91 4.16
N ALA A 44 -10.24 3.24 4.02
CA ALA A 44 -11.45 4.02 3.80
C ALA A 44 -12.21 3.56 2.54
N SER A 45 -11.50 3.39 1.43
CA SER A 45 -12.09 2.95 0.15
C SER A 45 -12.72 1.56 0.25
N THR A 46 -12.08 0.64 0.98
CA THR A 46 -12.64 -0.69 1.26
C THR A 46 -13.91 -0.61 2.12
N HIS A 47 -13.95 0.24 3.15
CA HIS A 47 -15.17 0.45 3.94
C HIS A 47 -16.31 1.06 3.13
N ILE A 48 -16.01 1.98 2.18
CA ILE A 48 -17.00 2.54 1.26
C ILE A 48 -17.61 1.44 0.40
N ALA A 49 -16.78 0.59 -0.21
CA ALA A 49 -17.25 -0.54 -1.02
C ALA A 49 -18.08 -1.57 -0.23
N LEU A 50 -17.82 -1.70 1.07
CA LEU A 50 -18.62 -2.53 2.00
C LEU A 50 -19.90 -1.85 2.51
N GLY A 51 -20.17 -0.59 2.14
CA GLY A 51 -21.30 0.19 2.65
C GLY A 51 -21.15 0.62 4.13
N GLN A 52 -19.96 0.51 4.70
CA GLN A 52 -19.67 0.83 6.10
C GLN A 52 -19.31 2.31 6.28
N VAL A 53 -20.31 3.18 6.10
CA VAL A 53 -20.16 4.64 6.01
C VAL A 53 -19.43 5.25 7.22
N ASP A 54 -19.83 4.91 8.45
CA ASP A 54 -19.20 5.46 9.66
C ASP A 54 -17.73 5.06 9.83
N LEU A 55 -17.38 3.83 9.42
CA LEU A 55 -15.99 3.35 9.46
C LEU A 55 -15.15 4.04 8.38
N ALA A 56 -15.74 4.27 7.20
CA ALA A 56 -15.10 5.04 6.14
C ALA A 56 -14.78 6.48 6.58
N ILE A 57 -15.72 7.16 7.26
CA ILE A 57 -15.48 8.52 7.80
C ILE A 57 -14.29 8.50 8.78
N LYS A 58 -14.29 7.58 9.76
CA LYS A 58 -13.18 7.46 10.73
C LYS A 58 -11.84 7.19 10.08
N ALA A 59 -11.81 6.40 9.01
CA ALA A 59 -10.60 6.14 8.25
C ALA A 59 -10.13 7.41 7.50
N LEU A 60 -11.04 8.15 6.86
CA LEU A 60 -10.73 9.40 6.17
C LEU A 60 -10.28 10.52 7.10
N ASP A 61 -10.83 10.60 8.32
CA ASP A 61 -10.34 11.52 9.35
C ASP A 61 -8.87 11.27 9.66
N ARG A 62 -8.46 9.99 9.76
CA ARG A 62 -7.05 9.61 9.95
C ARG A 62 -6.19 9.91 8.72
N VAL A 63 -6.74 9.82 7.51
CA VAL A 63 -6.04 10.23 6.28
C VAL A 63 -5.71 11.72 6.34
N ILE A 64 -6.71 12.55 6.60
CA ILE A 64 -6.58 14.02 6.63
C ILE A 64 -5.71 14.48 7.79
N ALA A 65 -5.76 13.79 8.94
CA ALA A 65 -4.85 14.05 10.05
C ALA A 65 -3.37 13.77 9.70
N LYS A 66 -3.10 12.82 8.79
CA LYS A 66 -1.75 12.48 8.33
C LYS A 66 -1.28 13.36 7.16
N ASP A 67 -2.20 13.77 6.29
CA ASP A 67 -1.93 14.66 5.17
C ASP A 67 -3.07 15.66 5.01
N SER A 68 -2.89 16.83 5.62
CA SER A 68 -3.89 17.90 5.62
C SER A 68 -4.04 18.59 4.28
N CYS A 69 -3.15 18.34 3.31
CA CYS A 69 -3.16 18.96 1.98
C CYS A 69 -3.74 18.02 0.91
N LEU A 70 -4.18 16.81 1.27
CA LEU A 70 -4.66 15.80 0.34
C LEU A 70 -6.07 16.13 -0.16
N ALA A 71 -6.19 16.88 -1.26
CA ALA A 71 -7.48 17.30 -1.82
C ALA A 71 -8.41 16.12 -2.16
N VAL A 72 -7.88 14.99 -2.65
CA VAL A 72 -8.67 13.77 -2.90
C VAL A 72 -9.22 13.14 -1.62
N GLY A 73 -8.55 13.33 -0.48
CA GLY A 73 -9.04 12.89 0.83
C GLY A 73 -10.30 13.65 1.23
N PHE A 74 -10.28 14.98 1.10
CA PHE A 74 -11.46 15.83 1.33
C PHE A 74 -12.57 15.55 0.32
N PHE A 75 -12.25 15.37 -0.96
CA PHE A 75 -13.25 15.02 -1.98
C PHE A 75 -13.96 13.70 -1.69
N GLN A 76 -13.21 12.66 -1.29
CA GLN A 76 -13.83 11.38 -0.94
C GLN A 76 -14.64 11.50 0.36
N ARG A 77 -14.14 12.24 1.36
CA ARG A 77 -14.83 12.42 2.64
C ARG A 77 -16.12 13.25 2.50
N SER A 78 -16.16 14.24 1.62
CA SER A 78 -17.39 14.99 1.34
C SER A 78 -18.49 14.08 0.80
N ALA A 79 -18.15 13.15 -0.11
CA ALA A 79 -19.11 12.20 -0.64
C ALA A 79 -19.63 11.24 0.43
N VAL A 80 -18.74 10.72 1.29
CA VAL A 80 -19.12 9.83 2.41
C VAL A 80 -19.96 10.57 3.46
N HIS A 81 -19.67 11.85 3.74
CA HIS A 81 -20.51 12.67 4.62
C HIS A 81 -21.91 12.88 4.03
N MET A 82 -22.04 13.08 2.72
CA MET A 82 -23.36 13.11 2.07
C MET A 82 -24.10 11.78 2.21
N MET A 83 -23.42 10.63 2.07
CA MET A 83 -24.02 9.31 2.30
C MET A 83 -24.50 9.15 3.75
N ALA A 84 -23.83 9.79 4.72
CA ALA A 84 -24.22 9.83 6.13
C ALA A 84 -25.25 10.93 6.47
N ASN A 85 -25.75 11.67 5.48
CA ASN A 85 -26.62 12.85 5.64
C ASN A 85 -26.02 13.97 6.53
N ARG A 86 -24.67 14.06 6.59
CA ARG A 86 -23.90 15.10 7.31
C ARG A 86 -23.55 16.23 6.34
N LEU A 87 -24.55 17.06 6.02
CA LEU A 87 -24.48 18.01 4.90
C LEU A 87 -23.53 19.20 5.17
N GLU A 88 -23.44 19.66 6.41
CA GLU A 88 -22.56 20.79 6.79
C GLU A 88 -21.08 20.39 6.70
N GLU A 89 -20.74 19.19 7.16
CA GLU A 89 -19.41 18.61 7.06
C GLU A 89 -19.05 18.30 5.61
N ALA A 90 -19.99 17.78 4.82
CA ALA A 90 -19.79 17.57 3.40
C ALA A 90 -19.48 18.87 2.65
N LEU A 91 -20.21 19.96 2.94
CA LEU A 91 -19.95 21.27 2.34
C LEU A 91 -18.58 21.81 2.74
N SER A 92 -18.23 21.69 4.03
CA SER A 92 -16.92 22.09 4.55
C SER A 92 -15.79 21.36 3.83
N ASP A 93 -15.92 20.05 3.62
CA ASP A 93 -14.93 19.26 2.88
C ASP A 93 -14.83 19.65 1.41
N CYS A 94 -15.94 20.01 0.75
CA CYS A 94 -15.89 20.53 -0.62
C CYS A 94 -15.09 21.83 -0.70
N ILE A 95 -15.27 22.74 0.28
CA ILE A 95 -14.52 24.00 0.37
C ILE A 95 -13.03 23.72 0.59
N TRP A 96 -12.69 22.80 1.48
CA TRP A 96 -11.30 22.40 1.72
C TRP A 96 -10.66 21.72 0.50
N ALA A 97 -11.38 20.82 -0.16
CA ALA A 97 -10.92 20.20 -1.41
C ALA A 97 -10.58 21.25 -2.45
N GLN A 98 -11.48 22.21 -2.70
CA GLN A 98 -11.27 23.30 -3.66
C GLN A 98 -10.05 24.16 -3.27
N LYS A 99 -9.90 24.49 -1.98
CA LYS A 99 -8.75 25.25 -1.48
C LYS A 99 -7.43 24.52 -1.73
N TYR A 100 -7.38 23.21 -1.48
CA TYR A 100 -6.18 22.41 -1.70
C TYR A 100 -5.92 22.08 -3.17
N MET A 101 -6.90 22.29 -4.05
CA MET A 101 -6.65 22.32 -5.50
C MET A 101 -5.82 23.53 -5.94
N ARG A 102 -5.78 24.62 -5.16
CA ARG A 102 -4.98 25.83 -5.44
C ARG A 102 -5.24 26.38 -6.84
N GLU A 103 -6.51 26.47 -7.23
CA GLU A 103 -6.98 26.97 -8.53
C GLU A 103 -6.50 26.13 -9.74
N ASN A 104 -5.90 24.96 -9.52
CA ASN A 104 -5.56 24.05 -10.60
C ASN A 104 -6.83 23.35 -11.11
N PRO A 105 -7.07 23.29 -12.43
CA PRO A 105 -8.26 22.64 -12.98
C PRO A 105 -8.23 21.12 -12.79
N VAL A 106 -7.04 20.53 -12.59
CA VAL A 106 -6.84 19.10 -12.39
C VAL A 106 -5.62 18.80 -11.52
N ILE A 107 -5.74 17.82 -10.63
CA ILE A 107 -4.61 17.19 -9.92
C ILE A 107 -4.49 15.74 -10.40
N ASP A 108 -3.33 15.39 -10.94
CA ASP A 108 -3.00 14.01 -11.30
C ASP A 108 -2.29 13.29 -10.14
N TYR A 109 -2.97 12.32 -9.52
CA TYR A 109 -2.43 11.55 -8.39
C TYR A 109 -1.53 10.38 -8.81
N LYS A 110 -1.27 10.19 -10.11
CA LYS A 110 -0.47 9.07 -10.63
C LYS A 110 0.91 8.98 -9.97
N GLN A 111 1.53 10.12 -9.65
CA GLN A 111 2.84 10.17 -8.99
C GLN A 111 2.83 9.63 -7.56
N LEU A 112 1.68 9.73 -6.86
CA LEU A 112 1.49 9.23 -5.51
C LEU A 112 1.04 7.76 -5.47
N GLY A 113 0.77 7.17 -6.65
CA GLY A 113 0.38 5.77 -6.81
C GLY A 113 -1.12 5.55 -7.00
N LEU A 114 -1.92 6.61 -7.17
CA LEU A 114 -3.36 6.52 -7.44
C LEU A 114 -3.61 6.91 -8.91
N ARG A 115 -4.26 6.04 -9.69
CA ARG A 115 -4.48 6.28 -11.14
C ARG A 115 -5.74 7.11 -11.39
N TYR A 116 -5.89 8.19 -10.64
CA TYR A 116 -7.05 9.05 -10.69
C TYR A 116 -6.63 10.52 -10.89
N LYS A 117 -7.39 11.22 -11.74
CA LYS A 117 -7.28 12.65 -11.93
C LYS A 117 -8.49 13.30 -11.28
N LEU A 118 -8.26 14.13 -10.28
CA LEU A 118 -9.32 14.93 -9.65
C LEU A 118 -9.45 16.25 -10.40
N TYR A 119 -10.59 16.48 -11.02
CA TYR A 119 -10.91 17.72 -11.71
C TYR A 119 -11.67 18.67 -10.78
N SER A 120 -11.47 19.98 -10.95
CA SER A 120 -12.11 21.03 -10.14
C SER A 120 -13.64 20.96 -10.25
N TRP A 121 -14.16 20.79 -11.46
CA TRP A 121 -15.59 20.59 -11.70
C TRP A 121 -16.21 19.42 -10.91
N GLN A 122 -15.46 18.37 -10.55
CA GLN A 122 -15.98 17.26 -9.75
C GLN A 122 -16.20 17.68 -8.29
N VAL A 123 -15.30 18.51 -7.75
CA VAL A 123 -15.44 19.08 -6.40
C VAL A 123 -16.65 20.03 -6.38
N LEU A 124 -16.79 20.88 -7.40
CA LEU A 124 -17.95 21.76 -7.56
C LEU A 124 -19.26 20.98 -7.73
N TYR A 125 -19.24 19.88 -8.48
CA TYR A 125 -20.40 18.99 -8.61
C TYR A 125 -20.83 18.46 -7.24
N ASN A 126 -19.88 17.98 -6.42
CA ASN A 126 -20.22 17.50 -5.07
C ASN A 126 -20.77 18.63 -4.19
N ALA A 127 -20.25 19.85 -4.29
CA ALA A 127 -20.82 21.00 -3.61
C ALA A 127 -22.27 21.29 -4.06
N ALA A 128 -22.55 21.23 -5.36
CA ALA A 128 -23.90 21.36 -5.89
C ALA A 128 -24.82 20.22 -5.41
N ALA A 129 -24.30 19.00 -5.31
CA ALA A 129 -25.04 17.86 -4.76
C ALA A 129 -25.41 18.07 -3.28
N VAL A 130 -24.53 18.68 -2.47
CA VAL A 130 -24.87 19.09 -1.10
C VAL A 130 -26.00 20.13 -1.11
N HIS A 131 -25.89 21.19 -1.94
CA HIS A 131 -26.92 22.22 -2.03
C HIS A 131 -28.27 21.69 -2.53
N SER A 132 -28.27 20.68 -3.41
CA SER A 132 -29.50 20.00 -3.85
C SER A 132 -30.21 19.29 -2.69
N ARG A 133 -29.47 18.64 -1.79
CA ARG A 133 -30.02 18.00 -0.58
C ARG A 133 -30.54 19.02 0.43
N LEU A 134 -29.93 20.21 0.48
CA LEU A 134 -30.38 21.34 1.28
C LEU A 134 -31.57 22.11 0.64
N GLN A 135 -32.09 21.65 -0.51
CA GLN A 135 -33.15 22.31 -1.29
C GLN A 135 -32.79 23.74 -1.75
N GLN A 136 -31.50 24.05 -1.83
CA GLN A 136 -30.97 25.34 -2.29
C GLN A 136 -30.71 25.28 -3.80
N TRP A 137 -31.78 25.16 -4.59
CA TRP A 137 -31.74 24.90 -6.04
C TRP A 137 -30.99 25.97 -6.83
N ASP A 138 -31.20 27.25 -6.49
CA ASP A 138 -30.53 28.36 -7.18
C ASP A 138 -29.02 28.30 -6.98
N LYS A 139 -28.56 28.07 -5.73
CA LYS A 139 -27.14 27.90 -5.42
C LYS A 139 -26.54 26.68 -6.11
N ALA A 140 -27.25 25.55 -6.12
CA ALA A 140 -26.80 24.34 -6.81
C ALA A 140 -26.63 24.59 -8.32
N ARG A 141 -27.58 25.31 -8.93
CA ARG A 141 -27.53 25.72 -10.33
C ARG A 141 -26.34 26.63 -10.59
N ASP A 142 -26.14 27.67 -9.79
CA ASP A 142 -25.04 28.63 -9.94
C ASP A 142 -23.67 27.94 -9.87
N ILE A 143 -23.50 27.00 -8.94
CA ILE A 143 -22.27 26.21 -8.79
C ILE A 143 -22.04 25.32 -10.03
N LEU A 144 -23.07 24.65 -10.53
CA LEU A 144 -22.95 23.82 -11.75
C LEU A 144 -22.67 24.67 -13.00
N LEU A 145 -23.25 25.87 -13.08
CA LEU A 145 -22.95 26.81 -14.17
C LEU A 145 -21.49 27.27 -14.09
N ALA A 146 -20.98 27.58 -12.90
CA ALA A 146 -19.56 27.89 -12.71
C ALA A 146 -18.66 26.70 -13.12
N ALA A 147 -19.03 25.47 -12.71
CA ALA A 147 -18.32 24.25 -13.10
C ALA A 147 -18.33 24.02 -14.62
N SER A 148 -19.41 24.37 -15.32
CA SER A 148 -19.52 24.24 -16.78
C SER A 148 -18.65 25.24 -17.55
N GLN A 149 -18.29 26.36 -16.92
CA GLN A 149 -17.42 27.39 -17.51
C GLN A 149 -15.93 27.07 -17.36
N GLU A 150 -15.56 26.15 -16.47
CA GLU A 150 -14.16 25.75 -16.30
C GLU A 150 -13.61 25.15 -17.60
N ARG A 151 -12.58 25.80 -18.17
CA ARG A 151 -11.89 25.32 -19.37
C ARG A 151 -10.97 24.16 -18.98
N GLY A 152 -11.32 22.94 -19.35
CA GLY A 152 -10.48 21.76 -19.08
C GLY A 152 -10.88 20.54 -19.91
N ALA A 153 -9.90 19.71 -20.24
CA ALA A 153 -10.16 18.38 -20.79
C ALA A 153 -10.94 17.57 -19.74
N GLY A 154 -12.10 17.03 -20.12
CA GLY A 154 -12.97 16.28 -19.21
C GLY A 154 -14.35 16.90 -18.98
N ARG A 155 -14.83 17.80 -19.86
CA ARG A 155 -16.26 18.19 -19.91
C ARG A 155 -17.10 16.93 -19.92
N SER A 156 -17.71 16.65 -18.79
CA SER A 156 -18.52 15.46 -18.61
C SER A 156 -19.96 15.82 -18.94
N ASN A 157 -20.62 14.98 -19.73
CA ASN A 157 -22.08 15.03 -19.93
C ASN A 157 -22.83 15.02 -18.58
N LEU A 158 -22.17 14.61 -17.50
CA LEU A 158 -22.66 14.67 -16.13
C LEU A 158 -23.08 16.08 -15.69
N ILE A 159 -22.38 17.14 -16.07
CA ILE A 159 -22.76 18.51 -15.67
C ILE A 159 -24.07 18.92 -16.35
N ASP A 160 -24.19 18.65 -17.64
CA ASP A 160 -25.40 18.95 -18.41
C ASP A 160 -26.60 18.16 -17.86
N THR A 161 -26.43 16.86 -17.55
CA THR A 161 -27.47 16.06 -16.88
C THR A 161 -27.80 16.54 -15.46
N ALA A 162 -26.82 17.06 -14.73
CA ALA A 162 -27.04 17.60 -13.39
C ALA A 162 -27.84 18.91 -13.43
N LEU A 163 -27.58 19.78 -14.42
CA LEU A 163 -28.35 21.01 -14.63
C LEU A 163 -29.82 20.70 -14.97
N GLU A 164 -30.08 19.66 -15.76
CA GLU A 164 -31.44 19.15 -16.03
C GLU A 164 -32.11 18.63 -14.75
N ALA A 165 -31.40 17.81 -13.96
CA ALA A 165 -31.90 17.28 -12.69
C ALA A 165 -32.23 18.39 -11.69
N ILE A 166 -31.36 19.40 -11.53
CA ILE A 166 -31.63 20.57 -10.68
C ILE A 166 -32.84 21.37 -11.18
N SER A 167 -33.07 21.43 -12.50
CA SER A 167 -34.26 22.10 -13.06
C SER A 167 -35.56 21.35 -12.73
N ARG A 168 -35.50 20.02 -12.59
CA ARG A 168 -36.63 19.19 -12.12
C ARG A 168 -36.73 19.12 -10.59
N LYS A 169 -35.80 19.73 -9.86
CA LYS A 169 -35.65 19.62 -8.40
C LYS A 169 -35.36 18.19 -7.92
N ASP A 170 -34.60 17.45 -8.72
CA ASP A 170 -34.09 16.14 -8.36
C ASP A 170 -32.80 16.28 -7.54
N VAL A 171 -32.67 15.50 -6.47
CA VAL A 171 -31.45 15.45 -5.64
C VAL A 171 -30.33 14.76 -6.42
N LEU A 172 -29.14 15.34 -6.40
CA LEU A 172 -27.98 14.79 -7.12
C LEU A 172 -27.23 13.77 -6.26
N GLU A 173 -26.85 12.64 -6.85
CA GLU A 173 -25.97 11.66 -6.19
C GLU A 173 -24.52 12.14 -6.15
N PRO A 174 -23.76 11.84 -5.06
CA PRO A 174 -22.35 12.21 -4.95
C PRO A 174 -21.49 11.58 -6.05
N LEU A 175 -20.42 12.27 -6.46
CA LEU A 175 -19.31 11.63 -7.13
C LEU A 175 -18.32 11.08 -6.09
N LEU A 176 -17.99 9.80 -6.25
CA LEU A 176 -16.93 9.12 -5.51
C LEU A 176 -15.80 8.72 -6.46
N LEU A 177 -14.64 8.39 -5.90
CA LEU A 177 -13.66 7.60 -6.64
C LEU A 177 -14.29 6.26 -7.06
N PRO A 178 -14.07 5.80 -8.30
CA PRO A 178 -14.52 4.49 -8.74
C PRO A 178 -14.02 3.37 -7.83
N GLU A 179 -14.85 2.36 -7.62
CA GLU A 179 -14.44 1.17 -6.88
C GLU A 179 -13.21 0.52 -7.52
N GLY A 180 -12.22 0.19 -6.70
CA GLY A 180 -10.93 -0.38 -7.14
C GLY A 180 -9.83 0.65 -7.41
N GLU A 181 -10.18 1.93 -7.58
CA GLU A 181 -9.18 3.01 -7.71
C GLU A 181 -8.65 3.43 -6.34
N VAL A 182 -7.55 2.81 -5.94
CA VAL A 182 -6.88 3.04 -4.65
C VAL A 182 -5.40 3.37 -4.84
N PHE A 183 -4.78 3.94 -3.80
CA PHE A 183 -3.33 4.14 -3.79
C PHE A 183 -2.60 2.80 -3.82
N ARG A 184 -1.57 2.71 -4.67
CA ARG A 184 -0.69 1.56 -4.80
C ARG A 184 0.74 1.90 -4.39
N SER A 185 1.44 0.91 -3.85
CA SER A 185 2.88 0.97 -3.63
C SER A 185 3.62 1.13 -4.97
N ARG A 186 4.85 1.64 -4.92
CA ARG A 186 5.65 1.77 -6.15
C ARG A 186 6.01 0.38 -6.65
N LYS A 187 5.91 0.13 -7.95
CA LYS A 187 6.29 -1.16 -8.55
C LYS A 187 7.68 -1.63 -8.12
N LEU A 188 8.63 -0.70 -8.02
CA LEU A 188 10.00 -0.97 -7.57
C LEU A 188 10.05 -1.53 -6.14
N GLU A 189 9.22 -1.03 -5.22
CA GLU A 189 9.17 -1.51 -3.84
C GLU A 189 8.56 -2.92 -3.78
N VAL A 190 7.55 -3.18 -4.61
CA VAL A 190 6.92 -4.51 -4.72
C VAL A 190 7.87 -5.53 -5.35
N ASP A 191 8.60 -5.15 -6.39
CA ASP A 191 9.57 -6.03 -7.05
C ASP A 191 10.77 -6.38 -6.15
N GLN A 192 11.08 -5.54 -5.16
CA GLN A 192 12.08 -5.85 -4.12
C GLN A 192 11.58 -6.86 -3.08
N LEU A 193 10.27 -7.13 -3.01
CA LEU A 193 9.73 -8.18 -2.12
C LEU A 193 10.03 -9.58 -2.63
N LYS A 194 10.29 -9.75 -3.93
CA LYS A 194 10.62 -11.05 -4.51
C LYS A 194 11.97 -11.49 -3.94
N PRO A 195 12.11 -12.73 -3.46
CA PRO A 195 13.41 -13.28 -3.10
C PRO A 195 14.34 -13.09 -4.29
N ARG A 196 15.37 -12.27 -4.12
CA ARG A 196 16.47 -12.22 -5.07
C ARG A 196 17.46 -13.25 -4.60
N ASP A 197 17.70 -14.26 -5.43
CA ASP A 197 18.82 -15.17 -5.25
C ASP A 197 20.11 -14.41 -5.56
N PHE A 198 20.55 -13.58 -4.60
CA PHE A 198 21.82 -12.87 -4.72
C PHE A 198 23.02 -13.83 -4.74
N LEU A 199 22.82 -15.07 -4.27
CA LEU A 199 23.86 -16.08 -4.09
C LEU A 199 23.85 -17.17 -5.17
N GLY A 200 22.86 -17.18 -6.09
CA GLY A 200 22.61 -18.33 -6.96
C GLY A 200 22.32 -19.62 -6.19
N GLU A 201 22.12 -20.74 -6.89
CA GLU A 201 22.22 -22.06 -6.24
C GLU A 201 23.66 -22.22 -5.75
N ALA A 202 23.88 -22.19 -4.43
CA ALA A 202 25.18 -22.47 -3.85
C ALA A 202 25.60 -23.90 -4.20
N LYS A 203 26.40 -24.08 -5.25
CA LYS A 203 27.07 -25.35 -5.54
C LYS A 203 28.26 -25.49 -4.60
N VAL A 204 28.23 -26.51 -3.75
CA VAL A 204 29.41 -26.92 -2.97
C VAL A 204 30.47 -27.42 -3.96
N ILE A 205 31.53 -26.62 -4.17
CA ILE A 205 32.54 -26.90 -5.21
C ILE A 205 33.54 -27.97 -4.74
N GLN A 206 33.75 -28.12 -3.43
CA GLN A 206 34.68 -29.09 -2.89
C GLN A 206 34.38 -29.38 -1.42
N ILE A 207 34.37 -30.66 -1.05
CA ILE A 207 34.42 -31.15 0.33
C ILE A 207 35.80 -31.80 0.48
N PHE A 208 36.67 -31.21 1.29
CA PHE A 208 37.91 -31.88 1.68
C PHE A 208 37.64 -32.72 2.93
N THR A 209 37.50 -34.03 2.74
CA THR A 209 37.48 -34.98 3.85
C THR A 209 38.91 -35.20 4.33
N LEU A 210 39.29 -34.55 5.43
CA LEU A 210 40.51 -34.92 6.16
C LEU A 210 40.23 -36.18 6.96
N TYR A 211 40.83 -37.29 6.56
CA TYR A 211 40.86 -38.51 7.37
C TYR A 211 41.67 -38.25 8.64
N CYS A 212 41.01 -38.04 9.79
CA CYS A 212 41.65 -38.03 11.12
C CYS A 212 42.02 -39.51 11.40
N SER A 213 43.32 -39.83 11.35
CA SER A 213 43.86 -41.16 11.64
C SER A 213 43.82 -41.45 13.15
N PHE A 214 42.63 -41.63 13.73
CA PHE A 214 42.46 -42.13 15.09
C PHE A 214 41.27 -43.11 15.15
N ASN A 215 41.59 -44.37 15.41
CA ASN A 215 40.72 -45.55 15.41
C ASN A 215 39.66 -45.58 16.56
N ALA A 216 38.96 -44.48 16.84
CA ALA A 216 38.06 -44.44 18.00
C ALA A 216 36.71 -43.74 17.81
N CYS A 217 36.33 -43.29 16.60
CA CYS A 217 35.02 -42.67 16.37
C CYS A 217 34.17 -43.53 15.42
N SER A 218 32.99 -43.94 15.87
CA SER A 218 32.03 -44.67 15.03
C SER A 218 31.56 -43.75 13.90
N SER A 219 31.56 -44.25 12.66
CA SER A 219 31.37 -43.44 11.44
C SER A 219 30.02 -42.69 11.40
N ALA A 220 28.99 -43.18 12.10
CA ALA A 220 27.65 -42.59 12.08
C ALA A 220 27.53 -41.30 12.91
N GLU A 221 28.24 -41.18 14.02
CA GLU A 221 28.19 -39.96 14.86
C GLU A 221 28.92 -38.79 14.18
N PHE A 222 29.97 -39.09 13.42
CA PHE A 222 30.76 -38.08 12.69
C PHE A 222 29.98 -37.45 11.54
N GLU A 223 29.25 -38.26 10.75
CA GLU A 223 28.43 -37.74 9.65
C GLU A 223 27.30 -36.83 10.14
N TYR A 224 26.63 -37.20 11.23
CA TYR A 224 25.54 -36.40 11.80
C TYR A 224 26.04 -35.07 12.36
N TRP A 225 27.18 -35.09 13.07
CA TRP A 225 27.77 -33.89 13.65
C TRP A 225 28.25 -32.89 12.60
N ILE A 226 28.90 -33.38 11.53
CA ILE A 226 29.29 -32.53 10.38
C ILE A 226 28.06 -31.89 9.76
N ASN A 227 26.99 -32.66 9.51
CA ASN A 227 25.83 -32.15 8.81
C ASN A 227 25.14 -31.01 9.58
N ILE A 228 25.01 -31.16 10.91
CA ILE A 228 24.39 -30.13 11.76
C ILE A 228 25.27 -28.89 11.92
N ASN A 229 26.55 -29.07 12.26
CA ASN A 229 27.39 -27.92 12.61
C ASN A 229 27.89 -27.15 11.40
N VAL A 230 28.16 -27.82 10.27
CA VAL A 230 28.50 -27.13 9.02
C VAL A 230 27.32 -26.28 8.54
N GLN A 231 26.08 -26.79 8.59
CA GLN A 231 24.90 -26.02 8.21
C GLN A 231 24.67 -24.81 9.11
N ASN A 232 24.75 -24.98 10.44
CA ASN A 232 24.49 -23.91 11.38
C ASN A 232 25.56 -22.79 11.34
N GLN A 233 26.85 -23.14 11.20
CA GLN A 233 27.91 -22.12 11.10
C GLN A 233 27.93 -21.41 9.75
N LEU A 234 27.63 -22.10 8.65
CA LEU A 234 27.45 -21.45 7.34
C LEU A 234 26.30 -20.45 7.37
N LEU A 235 25.16 -20.81 7.98
CA LEU A 235 24.05 -19.89 8.18
C LEU A 235 24.50 -18.65 8.98
N GLN A 236 25.16 -18.82 10.13
CA GLN A 236 25.60 -17.67 10.93
C GLN A 236 26.60 -16.75 10.21
N THR A 237 27.62 -17.31 9.55
CA THR A 237 28.63 -16.49 8.85
C THR A 237 28.06 -15.76 7.62
N ILE A 238 27.04 -16.31 6.97
CA ILE A 238 26.35 -15.68 5.83
C ILE A 238 25.44 -14.53 6.31
N TYR A 239 24.78 -14.66 7.47
CA TYR A 239 23.92 -13.61 8.01
C TYR A 239 24.69 -12.37 8.50
N ASP A 240 25.92 -12.54 9.02
CA ASP A 240 26.71 -11.42 9.56
C ASP A 240 27.43 -10.58 8.51
N LYS A 241 27.71 -11.13 7.32
CA LYS A 241 28.42 -10.42 6.25
C LYS A 241 27.51 -10.21 5.05
N LYS A 242 26.80 -9.08 5.05
CA LYS A 242 26.18 -8.50 3.84
C LYS A 242 27.18 -8.51 2.67
N GLY A 243 27.07 -9.51 1.80
CA GLY A 243 27.66 -9.51 0.46
C GLY A 243 29.16 -9.76 0.32
N ASN A 244 29.89 -10.22 1.34
CA ASN A 244 31.30 -10.57 1.18
C ASN A 244 31.60 -11.97 1.73
N ALA A 245 31.99 -12.88 0.82
CA ALA A 245 32.36 -14.26 1.14
C ALA A 245 33.45 -14.32 2.24
N PRO A 246 33.33 -15.21 3.23
CA PRO A 246 34.38 -15.39 4.21
C PRO A 246 35.61 -16.03 3.54
N SER A 247 36.74 -15.31 3.56
CA SER A 247 38.05 -15.78 3.07
C SER A 247 38.88 -16.51 4.13
N LYS A 248 38.31 -16.81 5.30
CA LYS A 248 39.04 -17.43 6.42
C LYS A 248 38.33 -18.70 6.85
N GLY A 249 39.12 -19.76 6.97
CA GLY A 249 38.65 -21.09 7.38
C GLY A 249 37.98 -21.07 8.75
N VAL A 250 36.97 -21.92 8.90
CA VAL A 250 36.25 -22.10 10.16
C VAL A 250 36.90 -23.26 10.90
N SER A 251 37.40 -23.01 12.11
CA SER A 251 37.88 -24.05 13.00
C SER A 251 36.72 -24.61 13.80
N MET A 252 36.45 -25.90 13.68
CA MET A 252 35.46 -26.59 14.51
C MET A 252 36.18 -27.42 15.56
N PHE A 253 35.76 -27.26 16.82
CA PHE A 253 36.27 -28.03 17.95
C PHE A 253 35.29 -29.16 18.25
N CYS A 254 35.75 -30.41 18.14
CA CYS A 254 34.95 -31.56 18.54
C CYS A 254 35.12 -31.79 20.05
N PRO A 255 34.04 -31.81 20.86
CA PRO A 255 34.16 -31.99 22.31
C PRO A 255 34.72 -33.35 22.74
N SER A 256 34.61 -34.37 21.88
CA SER A 256 34.99 -35.76 22.20
C SER A 256 36.37 -36.17 21.67
N ALA A 257 37.06 -35.31 20.93
CA ALA A 257 38.40 -35.59 20.42
C ALA A 257 39.21 -34.30 20.31
N LEU A 258 40.47 -34.31 20.77
CA LEU A 258 41.49 -33.28 20.52
C LEU A 258 41.89 -33.22 19.02
N CYS A 259 40.94 -33.23 18.09
CA CYS A 259 41.17 -33.05 16.66
C CYS A 259 40.70 -31.62 16.31
N THR A 260 41.65 -30.71 16.05
CA THR A 260 41.36 -29.38 15.52
C THR A 260 41.15 -29.51 14.01
N PHE A 261 39.91 -29.37 13.55
CA PHE A 261 39.63 -29.38 12.12
C PHE A 261 39.75 -27.97 11.56
N VAL A 262 40.63 -27.80 10.57
CA VAL A 262 40.72 -26.57 9.78
C VAL A 262 39.94 -26.78 8.49
N PHE A 263 38.71 -26.29 8.42
CA PHE A 263 37.96 -26.26 7.17
C PHE A 263 38.34 -25.03 6.36
N SER A 264 38.95 -25.22 5.20
CA SER A 264 39.15 -24.15 4.22
C SER A 264 38.02 -24.20 3.20
N ASN A 265 36.89 -23.53 3.49
CA ASN A 265 35.81 -23.37 2.54
C ASN A 265 36.11 -22.18 1.63
N TYR A 266 36.34 -22.45 0.34
CA TYR A 266 36.34 -21.42 -0.69
C TYR A 266 34.94 -21.35 -1.32
N LEU A 267 34.16 -20.33 -0.93
CA LEU A 267 33.02 -19.91 -1.76
C LEU A 267 33.56 -19.02 -2.88
N LYS A 268 33.42 -19.46 -4.13
CA LYS A 268 33.54 -18.61 -5.31
C LYS A 268 32.11 -18.29 -5.76
N ILE A 269 31.74 -17.00 -5.73
CA ILE A 269 30.49 -16.49 -6.31
C ILE A 269 30.60 -16.57 -7.84
#